data_AF-A0A9D7RL11-F1
#
_entry.id   AF-A0A9D7RL11-F1
#
_cell.length_a   1.000
_cell.length_b   1.000
_cell.length_c   1.000
_cell.angle_alpha   90.00
_cell.angle_beta   90.00
_cell.angle_gamma   90.00
#
_symmetry.space_group_name_H-M   'P 1'
#
loop_
_entity.id
_entity.type
_entity.pdbx_description
1 polymer ?
#
loop_
_entity_poly.entity_id
_entity_poly.type
_entity_poly.pdbx_seq_one_letter_code
_entity_poly.pdbx_strand_id
1 'polypeptide(L)'
;MAAKHGELKVRWGKLDGESQLLYEWGGGGAQKPDARILMSAIEDAPGRPKERSLSEELEARGYDLTTLRFSIRQRPSTPTQEPTP
;
A
#
# COMPACT_ATOMS: atom_id res chain seq x y z
N MET A 1 -8.09 10.50 -5.19
CA MET A 1 -8.47 9.58 -6.29
C MET A 1 -8.55 8.20 -5.71
N ALA A 2 -9.69 7.51 -5.81
CA ALA A 2 -9.84 6.16 -5.26
C ALA A 2 -8.94 5.13 -5.99
N ALA A 3 -8.65 4.01 -5.32
CA ALA A 3 -8.04 2.84 -5.95
C ALA A 3 -9.02 2.19 -6.94
N LYS A 4 -8.48 1.69 -8.07
CA LYS A 4 -9.23 0.99 -9.12
C LYS A 4 -9.36 -0.49 -8.79
N HIS A 5 -10.28 -1.21 -9.45
CA HIS A 5 -10.40 -2.68 -9.35
C HIS A 5 -9.03 -3.38 -9.36
N GLY A 6 -8.77 -4.22 -8.35
CA GLY A 6 -7.51 -4.94 -8.18
C GLY A 6 -6.29 -4.08 -7.84
N GLU A 7 -6.47 -2.81 -7.45
CA GLU A 7 -5.39 -1.87 -7.14
C GLU A 7 -5.27 -1.62 -5.64
N LEU A 8 -4.02 -1.63 -5.15
CA LEU A 8 -3.62 -1.08 -3.86
C LEU A 8 -2.89 0.24 -4.09
N LYS A 9 -3.13 1.22 -3.22
CA LYS A 9 -2.49 2.53 -3.26
C LYS A 9 -2.05 2.99 -1.88
N VAL A 10 -0.91 3.67 -1.86
CA VAL A 10 -0.43 4.47 -0.75
C VAL A 10 -0.20 5.89 -1.22
N ARG A 11 -0.64 6.85 -0.43
CA ARG A 11 -0.34 8.27 -0.65
C ARG A 11 -0.36 9.05 0.64
N TRP A 12 0.34 10.17 0.68
CA TRP A 12 0.13 11.16 1.73
C TRP A 12 -1.26 11.79 1.63
N GLY A 13 -1.84 12.11 2.77
CA GLY A 13 -3.08 12.87 2.85
C GLY A 13 -3.43 13.27 4.27
N LYS A 14 -4.67 13.73 4.45
CA LYS A 14 -5.22 14.08 5.76
C LYS A 14 -6.40 13.17 6.07
N LEU A 15 -6.42 12.60 7.27
CA LEU A 15 -7.57 11.91 7.85
C LEU A 15 -7.88 12.54 9.20
N ASP A 16 -9.13 12.97 9.41
CA ASP A 16 -9.57 13.62 10.65
C ASP A 16 -8.69 14.80 11.12
N GLY A 17 -8.07 15.50 10.17
CA GLY A 17 -7.20 16.65 10.43
C GLY A 17 -5.73 16.30 10.63
N GLU A 18 -5.39 15.03 10.81
CA GLU A 18 -4.02 14.54 10.97
C GLU A 18 -3.41 14.16 9.62
N SER A 19 -2.15 14.54 9.40
CA SER A 19 -1.45 14.22 8.15
C SER A 19 -0.80 12.86 8.30
N GLN A 20 -1.13 11.94 7.40
CA GLN A 20 -0.70 10.54 7.48
C GLN A 20 -0.68 9.88 6.11
N LEU A 21 -0.09 8.68 6.06
CA LEU A 21 -0.23 7.80 4.92
C LEU A 21 -1.66 7.24 4.85
N LEU A 22 -2.23 7.31 3.66
CA LEU A 22 -3.56 6.81 3.34
C LEU A 22 -3.44 5.57 2.46
N TYR A 23 -4.06 4.50 2.92
CA TYR A 23 -4.10 3.20 2.25
C TYR A 23 -5.46 3.03 1.59
N GLU A 24 -5.46 2.94 0.27
CA GLU A 24 -6.68 2.80 -0.54
C GLU A 24 -6.66 1.44 -1.25
N TRP A 25 -7.82 0.80 -1.32
CA TRP A 25 -8.02 -0.49 -1.98
C TRP A 25 -9.24 -0.42 -2.91
N GLY A 26 -9.17 -1.14 -4.02
CA GLY A 26 -10.09 -0.94 -5.13
C GLY A 26 -11.17 -1.99 -5.36
N GLY A 27 -11.55 -2.77 -4.35
CA GLY A 27 -12.68 -3.70 -4.45
C GLY A 27 -12.25 -5.09 -4.94
N GLY A 28 -12.98 -5.69 -5.89
CA GLY A 28 -12.66 -7.05 -6.39
C GLY A 28 -11.15 -7.23 -6.63
N GLY A 29 -10.58 -8.25 -5.98
CA GLY A 29 -9.14 -8.53 -6.05
C GLY A 29 -8.20 -7.69 -5.16
N ALA A 30 -8.61 -6.53 -4.64
CA ALA A 30 -7.82 -5.73 -3.71
C ALA A 30 -8.70 -5.26 -2.56
N GLN A 31 -8.69 -6.03 -1.48
CA GLN A 31 -9.52 -5.81 -0.31
C GLN A 31 -8.74 -5.11 0.82
N LYS A 32 -9.45 -4.71 1.87
CA LYS A 32 -8.86 -4.11 3.07
C LYS A 32 -7.72 -4.93 3.70
N PRO A 33 -7.79 -6.28 3.79
CA PRO A 33 -6.67 -7.08 4.28
C PRO A 33 -5.41 -6.95 3.42
N ASP A 34 -5.55 -6.82 2.10
CA ASP A 34 -4.41 -6.65 1.19
C ASP A 34 -3.71 -5.31 1.41
N ALA A 35 -4.48 -4.26 1.75
CA ALA A 35 -3.92 -2.96 2.11
C ALA A 35 -3.08 -3.01 3.40
N ARG A 36 -3.36 -3.94 4.33
CA ARG A 36 -2.51 -4.13 5.52
C ARG A 36 -1.11 -4.61 5.19
N ILE A 37 -0.92 -5.31 4.07
CA ILE A 37 0.42 -5.74 3.63
C ILE A 37 1.29 -4.52 3.37
N LEU A 38 0.74 -3.49 2.70
CA LEU A 38 1.45 -2.23 2.46
C LEU A 38 1.66 -1.45 3.75
N MET A 39 0.65 -1.38 4.62
CA MET A 39 0.76 -0.72 5.91
C MET A 39 1.90 -1.32 6.72
N SER A 40 1.92 -2.65 6.89
CA SER A 40 2.98 -3.33 7.63
C SER A 40 4.35 -3.13 7.01
N ALA A 41 4.47 -3.11 5.69
CA ALA A 41 5.76 -2.88 5.03
C ALA A 41 6.32 -1.46 5.24
N ILE A 42 5.45 -0.46 5.48
CA ILE A 42 5.84 0.95 5.54
C ILE A 42 5.91 1.49 6.97
N GLU A 43 4.97 1.08 7.82
CA GLU A 43 4.76 1.61 9.17
C GLU A 43 5.15 0.65 10.28
N ASP A 44 5.24 -0.67 10.03
CA ASP A 44 5.72 -1.59 11.07
C ASP A 44 7.25 -1.62 11.08
N ALA A 45 7.83 -1.58 12.28
CA ALA A 45 9.25 -1.82 12.50
C ALA A 45 9.58 -3.31 12.24
N PRO A 46 10.71 -3.64 11.59
CA PRO A 46 11.08 -5.02 11.29
C PRO A 46 11.49 -5.81 12.55
N GLY A 47 10.53 -6.30 13.35
CA GLY A 47 10.67 -7.36 14.35
C GLY A 47 11.69 -7.18 15.48
N ARG A 48 12.54 -6.14 15.45
CA ARG A 48 13.57 -5.87 16.45
C ARG A 48 13.15 -4.67 17.29
N PRO A 49 13.21 -4.78 18.62
CA PRO A 49 13.00 -3.63 19.48
C PRO A 49 14.07 -2.58 19.13
N LYS A 50 13.63 -1.38 18.74
CA LYS A 50 14.41 -0.19 18.32
C LYS A 50 14.66 0.02 16.82
N GLU A 51 14.19 -0.85 15.92
CA GLU A 51 14.25 -0.52 14.50
C GLU A 51 13.15 0.48 14.14
N ARG A 52 13.47 1.46 13.30
CA ARG A 52 12.50 2.38 12.71
C ARG A 52 11.73 1.68 11.61
N SER A 53 10.46 2.00 11.45
CA SER A 53 9.72 1.68 10.23
C SER A 53 10.36 2.35 9.00
N LEU A 54 9.98 1.92 7.80
CA LEU A 54 10.48 2.54 6.58
C LEU A 54 10.15 4.04 6.53
N SER A 55 8.93 4.40 6.92
CA SER A 55 8.50 5.81 6.95
C SER A 55 9.37 6.66 7.89
N GLU A 56 9.57 6.21 9.13
CA GLU A 56 10.42 6.89 10.11
C GLU A 56 11.88 7.01 9.66
N GLU A 57 12.41 5.97 9.02
CA GLU A 57 13.79 5.99 8.51
C GLU A 57 13.97 6.96 7.34
N LEU A 58 12.96 7.08 6.47
CA LEU A 58 12.96 8.06 5.38
C LEU A 58 12.88 9.49 5.93
N GLU A 59 12.00 9.76 6.90
CA GLU A 59 11.92 11.08 7.54
C GLU A 59 13.22 11.44 8.27
N ALA A 60 13.79 10.51 9.03
CA ALA A 60 15.04 10.73 9.74
C ALA A 60 16.24 11.04 8.81
N ARG A 61 16.15 10.64 7.53
CA ARG A 61 17.12 10.95 6.48
C ARG A 61 16.81 12.22 5.69
N GLY A 62 15.70 12.90 6.00
CA GLY A 62 15.28 14.14 5.35
C GLY A 62 14.50 13.95 4.05
N TYR A 63 13.90 12.78 3.80
CA TYR A 63 13.01 12.59 2.67
C TYR A 63 11.62 13.17 2.94
N ASP A 64 11.01 13.79 1.93
CA ASP A 64 9.67 14.35 2.00
C ASP A 64 8.60 13.27 1.72
N LEU A 65 8.01 12.72 2.78
CA LEU A 65 6.94 11.73 2.68
C LEU A 65 5.65 12.26 2.04
N THR A 66 5.45 13.59 1.95
CA THR A 66 4.29 14.15 1.27
C THR A 66 4.28 13.84 -0.23
N THR A 67 5.45 13.49 -0.77
CA THR A 67 5.63 13.06 -2.15
C THR A 67 5.34 11.57 -2.37
N LEU A 68 5.19 10.78 -1.31
CA LEU A 68 5.03 9.33 -1.42
C LEU A 68 3.76 9.00 -2.21
N ARG A 69 3.95 8.32 -3.33
CA ARG A 69 2.89 7.78 -4.18
C ARG A 69 3.30 6.39 -4.64
N PHE A 70 2.55 5.39 -4.23
CA PHE A 70 2.84 4.01 -4.57
C PHE A 70 1.56 3.29 -4.99
N SER A 71 1.64 2.41 -6.00
CA SER A 71 0.49 1.63 -6.44
C SER A 71 0.90 0.28 -7.00
N ILE A 72 0.16 -0.76 -6.62
CA ILE A 72 0.30 -2.13 -7.11
C ILE A 72 -1.04 -2.55 -7.71
N ARG A 73 -1.01 -3.22 -8.86
CA ARG A 73 -2.20 -3.84 -9.46
C ARG A 73 -2.05 -5.35 -9.49
N GLN A 74 -3.15 -6.05 -9.26
CA GLN A 74 -3.23 -7.48 -9.53
C GLN A 74 -2.96 -7.77 -11.01
N ARG A 75 -2.36 -8.94 -11.26
CA ARG A 75 -2.24 -9.46 -12.61
C ARG A 75 -3.64 -9.78 -13.16
N PRO A 76 -3.87 -9.61 -14.48
CA PRO A 76 -5.10 -10.11 -15.07
C PRO A 76 -5.21 -11.61 -14.81
N SER A 77 -6.36 -12.07 -14.33
CA SER A 77 -6.68 -13.50 -14.27
C SER A 77 -6.78 -14.01 -15.70
N THR A 78 -5.72 -14.66 -16.19
CA THR A 78 -5.79 -15.38 -17.47
C THR A 78 -6.94 -16.39 -17.35
N PRO A 79 -7.94 -16.39 -18.25
CA PRO A 79 -8.91 -17.47 -18.26
C PRO A 79 -8.14 -18.76 -18.55
N THR A 80 -8.29 -19.75 -17.66
CA THR A 80 -7.81 -21.11 -17.85
C THR A 80 -8.23 -21.57 -19.25
N GLN A 81 -7.27 -21.79 -20.15
CA GLN A 81 -7.57 -22.45 -21.42
C GLN A 81 -8.09 -23.84 -21.10
N GLU A 82 -9.36 -24.11 -21.38
CA GLU A 82 -9.90 -25.46 -21.40
C GLU A 82 -9.07 -26.31 -22.39
N PRO A 83 -8.64 -27.53 -22.00
CA PRO A 83 -8.00 -28.43 -22.95
C PRO A 83 -9.01 -28.73 -24.07
N THR A 84 -8.66 -28.32 -25.29
CA THR A 84 -9.43 -28.68 -26.50
C THR A 84 -9.33 -30.21 -26.68
N PRO A 85 -10.45 -30.89 -26.99
CA PRO A 85 -10.55 -32.36 -27.02
C PRO A 85 -9.63 -33.02 -28.05
#